data_AF-A0A699XKY7-F1
#
_entry.id   AF-A0A699XKY7-F1
#
_cell.length_a   1.000
_cell.length_b   1.000
_cell.length_c   1.000
_cell.angle_alpha   90.00
_cell.angle_beta   90.00
_cell.angle_gamma   90.00
#
_symmetry.space_group_name_H-M   'P 1'
#
loop_
_entity.id
_entity.type
_entity.pdbx_description
1 polymer ?
#
loop_
_entity_poly.entity_id
_entity_poly.type
_entity_poly.pdbx_seq_one_letter_code
_entity_poly.pdbx_strand_id
1 'polypeptide(L)'
;LLGALDGFSDAEKLAVDEMPELERYVLTLLGALDVELREAAEAFELNRYLRRLTDFANEDLSAFFFDIRKDSLYCDAPDDVKRRAYRT
;
A
#
# COMPACT_ATOMS: atom_id res chain seq x y z
N LEU A 1 -4.35 -8.29 1.69
CA LEU A 1 -4.93 -7.28 0.77
C LEU A 1 -6.41 -7.53 0.49
N LEU A 2 -6.79 -8.55 -0.29
CA LEU A 2 -8.20 -8.73 -0.71
C LEU A 2 -9.20 -8.86 0.44
N GLY A 3 -8.83 -9.49 1.56
CA GLY A 3 -9.69 -9.60 2.75
C GLY A 3 -10.01 -8.25 3.43
N ALA A 4 -9.22 -7.20 3.19
CA ALA A 4 -9.50 -5.86 3.71
C ALA A 4 -10.56 -5.10 2.89
N LEU A 5 -10.92 -5.62 1.70
CA LEU A 5 -11.86 -4.96 0.78
C LEU A 5 -13.31 -5.40 0.99
N ASP A 6 -13.58 -6.32 1.91
CA ASP A 6 -14.95 -6.73 2.21
C ASP A 6 -15.80 -5.54 2.69
N GLY A 7 -16.93 -5.30 2.01
CA GLY A 7 -17.80 -4.15 2.27
C GLY A 7 -17.18 -2.78 1.95
N PHE A 8 -16.02 -2.70 1.28
CA PHE A 8 -15.42 -1.43 0.86
C PHE A 8 -16.29 -0.73 -0.20
N SER A 9 -16.48 0.57 -0.04
CA SER A 9 -17.09 1.43 -1.05
C SER A 9 -16.30 2.72 -1.28
N ASP A 10 -16.47 3.33 -2.46
CA ASP A 10 -15.81 4.60 -2.79
C ASP A 10 -16.14 5.73 -1.80
N ALA A 11 -17.25 5.64 -1.07
CA ALA A 11 -17.61 6.61 -0.03
C ALA A 11 -16.64 6.61 1.17
N GLU A 12 -15.91 5.52 1.38
CA GLU A 12 -14.94 5.40 2.47
C GLU A 12 -13.56 5.99 2.11
N LYS A 13 -13.30 6.26 0.82
CA LYS A 13 -12.03 6.81 0.36
C LYS A 13 -11.71 8.12 1.07
N LEU A 14 -10.44 8.33 1.34
CA LEU A 14 -9.90 9.57 1.88
C LEU A 14 -9.01 10.26 0.84
N ALA A 15 -8.97 11.59 0.88
CA ALA A 15 -7.98 12.33 0.11
C ALA A 15 -6.58 12.07 0.69
N VAL A 16 -5.55 12.13 -0.16
CA VAL A 16 -4.16 11.77 0.24
C VAL A 16 -3.64 12.68 1.36
N ASP A 17 -4.05 13.95 1.40
CA ASP A 17 -3.70 14.91 2.43
C ASP A 17 -4.37 14.63 3.78
N GLU A 18 -5.51 13.93 3.78
CA GLU A 18 -6.21 13.46 4.99
C GLU A 18 -5.63 12.15 5.54
N MET A 19 -4.81 11.43 4.75
CA MET A 19 -4.20 10.18 5.18
C MET A 19 -3.11 10.40 6.23
N PRO A 20 -2.96 9.50 7.21
CA PRO A 20 -1.82 9.53 8.12
C PRO A 20 -0.47 9.38 7.39
N GLU A 21 0.61 9.76 8.07
CA GLU A 21 1.96 9.78 7.51
C GLU A 21 2.42 8.44 6.94
N LEU A 22 2.02 7.33 7.58
CA LEU A 22 2.42 5.99 7.15
C LEU A 22 1.85 5.64 5.76
N GLU A 23 0.57 5.92 5.51
CA GLU A 23 -0.05 5.68 4.20
C GLU A 23 0.61 6.56 3.13
N ARG A 24 0.85 7.84 3.41
CA ARG A 24 1.55 8.75 2.49
C ARG A 24 2.97 8.28 2.19
N TYR A 25 3.67 7.74 3.19
CA TYR A 25 5.00 7.15 3.02
C TYR A 25 4.95 5.94 2.08
N VAL A 26 4.03 4.99 2.30
CA VAL A 26 3.88 3.81 1.44
C VAL A 26 3.46 4.19 0.02
N LEU A 27 2.59 5.18 -0.15
CA LEU A 27 2.25 5.72 -1.47
C LEU A 27 3.46 6.35 -2.18
N THR A 28 4.36 6.99 -1.42
CA THR A 28 5.61 7.53 -1.97
C THR A 28 6.52 6.39 -2.46
N LEU A 29 6.68 5.33 -1.66
CA LEU A 29 7.46 4.14 -2.06
C LEU A 29 6.86 3.46 -3.30
N LEU A 30 5.54 3.35 -3.37
CA LEU A 30 4.84 2.80 -4.52
C LEU A 30 5.07 3.63 -5.79
N GLY A 31 5.07 4.96 -5.67
CA GLY A 31 5.40 5.85 -6.78
C GLY A 31 6.83 5.66 -7.28
N ALA A 32 7.79 5.49 -6.38
CA ALA A 32 9.17 5.19 -6.74
C ALA A 32 9.31 3.81 -7.41
N LEU A 33 8.57 2.81 -6.91
CA LEU A 33 8.52 1.47 -7.51
C LEU A 33 7.97 1.50 -8.94
N ASP A 34 6.87 2.24 -9.20
CA ASP A 34 6.27 2.33 -10.55
C ASP A 34 7.29 2.86 -11.57
N VAL A 35 8.05 3.90 -11.21
CA VAL A 35 9.12 4.44 -12.08
C VAL A 35 10.18 3.38 -12.36
N GLU A 36 10.71 2.73 -11.31
CA GLU A 36 11.76 1.71 -11.47
C GLU A 36 11.28 0.50 -12.30
N LEU A 37 10.05 0.05 -12.09
CA LEU A 37 9.47 -1.08 -12.83
C LEU A 37 9.24 -0.75 -14.31
N ARG A 38 8.83 0.48 -14.64
CA ARG A 38 8.71 0.94 -16.03
C ARG A 38 10.06 0.95 -16.73
N GLU A 39 11.08 1.52 -16.10
CA GLU A 39 12.46 1.55 -16.64
C GLU A 39 12.98 0.13 -16.89
N ALA A 40 12.81 -0.78 -15.93
CA ALA A 40 13.25 -2.16 -16.07
C ALA A 40 12.47 -2.90 -17.17
N ALA A 41 11.17 -2.63 -17.33
CA ALA A 41 10.35 -3.23 -18.39
C ALA A 41 10.77 -2.74 -19.78
N GLU A 42 11.01 -1.43 -19.94
CA GLU A 42 11.49 -0.84 -21.20
C GLU A 42 12.88 -1.35 -21.60
N ALA A 43 13.75 -1.59 -20.63
CA ALA A 43 15.09 -2.14 -20.83
C ALA A 43 15.13 -3.68 -20.95
N PHE A 44 13.97 -4.36 -20.87
CA PHE A 44 13.86 -5.83 -20.82
C PHE A 44 14.64 -6.49 -19.67
N GLU A 45 14.86 -5.78 -18.57
CA GLU A 45 15.55 -6.25 -17.36
C GLU A 45 14.59 -7.00 -16.41
N LEU A 46 13.98 -8.09 -16.90
CA LEU A 46 12.91 -8.79 -16.18
C LEU A 46 13.34 -9.38 -14.83
N ASN A 47 14.63 -9.74 -14.68
CA ASN A 47 15.15 -10.19 -13.39
C ASN A 47 15.15 -9.07 -12.34
N ARG A 48 15.53 -7.84 -12.73
CA ARG A 48 15.48 -6.66 -11.86
C ARG A 48 14.04 -6.35 -11.49
N TYR A 49 13.15 -6.35 -12.48
CA TYR A 49 11.71 -6.14 -12.29
C TYR A 49 11.14 -7.10 -11.24
N LEU A 50 11.34 -8.42 -11.43
CA LEU A 50 10.79 -9.45 -10.55
C LEU A 50 11.34 -9.36 -9.14
N ARG A 51 12.67 -9.15 -9.02
CA ARG A 51 13.31 -8.98 -7.72
C ARG A 51 12.72 -7.80 -6.99
N ARG A 52 12.64 -6.65 -7.65
CA ARG A 52 12.22 -5.40 -7.01
C ARG A 52 10.76 -5.42 -6.56
N LEU A 53 9.88 -6.01 -7.38
CA LEU A 53 8.48 -6.24 -7.04
C LEU A 53 8.34 -7.19 -5.83
N THR A 54 9.12 -8.27 -5.82
CA THR A 54 9.09 -9.27 -4.73
C THR A 54 9.60 -8.67 -3.42
N ASP A 55 10.69 -7.92 -3.46
CA ASP A 55 11.27 -7.25 -2.31
C ASP A 55 10.25 -6.24 -1.72
N PHE A 56 9.60 -5.43 -2.56
CA PHE A 56 8.55 -4.49 -2.11
C PHE A 56 7.36 -5.21 -1.44
N ALA A 57 6.91 -6.32 -2.03
CA ALA A 57 5.80 -7.08 -1.46
C ALA A 57 6.14 -7.68 -0.10
N ASN A 58 7.36 -8.18 0.07
CA ASN A 58 7.78 -8.84 1.30
C ASN A 58 8.19 -7.85 2.40
N GLU A 59 9.00 -6.86 2.07
CA GLU A 59 9.62 -5.95 3.04
C GLU A 59 8.71 -4.75 3.33
N ASP A 60 8.37 -3.97 2.29
CA ASP A 60 7.63 -2.72 2.47
C ASP A 60 6.16 -2.96 2.82
N LEU A 61 5.52 -3.94 2.17
CA LEU A 61 4.11 -4.27 2.41
C LEU A 61 3.93 -5.26 3.56
N SER A 62 4.42 -6.50 3.42
CA SER A 62 4.10 -7.58 4.37
C SER A 62 4.76 -7.38 5.74
N ALA A 63 6.08 -7.15 5.77
CA ALA A 63 6.84 -7.07 7.02
C ALA A 63 6.69 -5.72 7.73
N PHE A 64 6.43 -4.65 7.00
CA PHE A 64 6.32 -3.30 7.56
C PHE A 64 4.88 -2.80 7.60
N PHE A 65 4.29 -2.45 6.45
CA PHE A 65 3.01 -1.73 6.43
C PHE A 65 1.84 -2.52 7.01
N PHE A 66 1.64 -3.77 6.56
CA PHE A 66 0.52 -4.60 7.02
C PHE A 66 0.70 -5.03 8.47
N ASP A 67 1.92 -5.27 8.93
CA ASP A 67 2.15 -5.64 10.33
C ASP A 67 1.80 -4.50 11.29
N ILE A 68 2.09 -3.24 10.89
CA ILE A 68 1.73 -2.05 11.66
C ILE A 68 0.22 -1.78 11.62
N ARG A 69 -0.45 -2.01 10.48
CA ARG A 69 -1.86 -1.62 10.28
C ARG A 69 -2.91 -2.69 10.53
N LYS A 70 -2.51 -3.94 10.73
CA LYS A 70 -3.46 -5.04 11.00
C LYS A 70 -4.39 -4.73 12.17
N ASP A 71 -3.88 -4.11 13.24
CA ASP A 71 -4.67 -3.79 14.43
C ASP A 71 -5.73 -2.73 14.12
N SER A 72 -5.39 -1.71 13.32
CA SER A 72 -6.36 -0.71 12.85
C SER A 72 -7.44 -1.33 11.96
N LEU A 73 -7.10 -2.33 11.14
CA LEU A 73 -8.09 -3.01 10.32
C LEU A 73 -9.09 -3.82 11.17
N TYR A 74 -8.59 -4.51 12.21
CA TYR A 74 -9.39 -5.46 12.99
C TYR A 74 -10.13 -4.84 14.17
N CYS A 75 -9.59 -3.77 14.76
CA CYS A 75 -10.06 -3.24 16.05
C CYS A 75 -10.66 -1.84 15.97
N ASP A 76 -10.28 -1.00 14.99
CA ASP A 76 -10.78 0.37 14.90
C ASP A 76 -12.21 0.40 14.31
N ALA A 77 -12.96 1.44 14.67
CA ALA A 77 -14.33 1.63 14.20
C ALA A 77 -14.39 1.84 12.67
N PRO A 78 -15.52 1.51 12.01
CA PRO A 78 -15.60 1.59 10.56
C PRO A 78 -15.32 2.98 9.97
N ASP A 79 -15.63 4.04 10.71
CA ASP A 79 -15.45 5.45 10.37
C ASP A 79 -14.09 6.02 10.79
N ASP A 80 -13.25 5.24 11.47
CA ASP A 80 -11.92 5.70 11.90
C ASP A 80 -11.03 6.03 10.69
N VAL A 81 -10.40 7.20 10.75
CA VAL A 81 -9.56 7.73 9.66
C VAL A 81 -8.42 6.77 9.31
N LYS A 82 -7.80 6.11 10.28
CA LYS A 82 -6.68 5.17 10.04
C LYS A 82 -7.18 3.91 9.33
N ARG A 83 -8.33 3.37 9.75
CA ARG A 83 -8.95 2.20 9.11
C ARG A 83 -9.36 2.52 7.68
N ARG A 84 -9.96 3.69 7.44
CA ARG A 84 -10.34 4.15 6.10
C ARG A 84 -9.12 4.42 5.22
N ALA A 85 -8.09 5.07 5.75
CA ALA A 85 -6.85 5.36 5.01
C ALA A 85 -6.12 4.07 4.60
N TYR A 86 -6.08 3.06 5.48
CA TYR A 86 -5.51 1.76 5.18
C TYR A 86 -6.24 0.99 4.05
N ARG A 87 -7.50 1.33 3.79
CA ARG A 87 -8.35 0.67 2.78
C ARG A 87 -8.52 1.50 1.51
N THR A 88 -7.94 2.70 1.45
CA THR A 88 -7.97 3.62 0.29
C THR A 88 -6.76 3.40 -0.60
#